data_AF-A0A5K0VXJ8-F1
#
_entry.id   AF-A0A5K0VXJ8-F1
#
_cell.length_a   1.000
_cell.length_b   1.000
_cell.length_c   1.000
_cell.angle_alpha   90.00
_cell.angle_beta   90.00
_cell.angle_gamma   90.00
#
_symmetry.space_group_name_H-M   'P 1'
#
loop_
_entity.id
_entity.type
_entity.pdbx_description
1 polymer ?
#
loop_
_entity_poly.entity_id
_entity_poly.type
_entity_poly.pdbx_seq_one_letter_code
_entity_poly.pdbx_strand_id
1 'polypeptide(L)' 'GDIVEVDTWVGSSGKNGMRRDWCVRDCNTRETVARAT' A
#
# COMPACT_ATOMS: atom_id res chain seq x y z
N GLY A 1 -7.61 18.98 5.01
CA GLY A 1 -6.96 17.73 5.43
C GLY A 1 -7.41 16.68 4.47
N ASP A 2 -6.49 15.94 3.90
CA ASP A 2 -6.78 15.02 2.80
C ASP A 2 -7.19 13.65 3.35
N ILE A 3 -8.13 13.00 2.67
CA ILE A 3 -8.62 11.68 3.04
C ILE A 3 -8.06 10.69 2.04
N VAL A 4 -7.37 9.68 2.55
CA VAL A 4 -6.75 8.65 1.72
C VAL A 4 -7.22 7.26 2.13
N GLU A 5 -7.32 6.39 1.15
CA GLU A 5 -7.53 4.95 1.31
C GLU A 5 -6.18 4.26 1.30
N VAL A 6 -5.97 3.32 2.23
CA VAL A 6 -4.73 2.56 2.37
C VAL A 6 -5.02 1.08 2.25
N ASP A 7 -4.51 0.48 1.18
CA ASP A 7 -4.53 -0.97 0.98
C ASP A 7 -3.19 -1.57 1.35
N THR A 8 -3.20 -2.67 2.11
CA THR A 8 -2.00 -3.42 2.45
C THR A 8 -2.21 -4.91 2.28
N TRP A 9 -1.18 -5.60 1.81
CA TRP A 9 -1.14 -7.05 1.70
C TRP A 9 0.21 -7.58 2.17
N VAL A 10 0.19 -8.80 2.68
CA VAL A 10 1.39 -9.51 3.12
C VAL A 10 1.67 -10.69 2.18
N GLY A 11 2.95 -10.97 1.98
CA GLY A 11 3.40 -12.15 1.25
C GLY A 11 4.74 -12.62 1.77
N SER A 12 5.04 -13.90 1.58
CA SER A 12 6.38 -14.43 1.87
C SER A 12 7.43 -13.74 1.00
N SER A 13 8.60 -13.48 1.57
CA SER A 13 9.77 -12.92 0.89
C SER A 13 10.99 -13.80 1.15
N GLY A 14 11.40 -14.58 0.16
CA GLY A 14 12.50 -15.55 0.31
C GLY A 14 12.18 -16.66 1.32
N LYS A 15 13.23 -17.26 1.89
CA LYS A 15 13.11 -18.46 2.74
C LYS A 15 12.42 -18.19 4.09
N ASN A 16 12.68 -17.02 4.68
CA ASN A 16 12.24 -16.67 6.04
C ASN A 16 11.64 -15.25 6.15
N GLY A 17 11.59 -14.48 5.06
CA GLY A 17 11.15 -13.09 5.10
C GLY A 17 9.64 -12.96 4.90
N MET A 18 9.11 -11.84 5.36
CA MET A 18 7.76 -11.37 5.07
C MET A 18 7.87 -10.01 4.37
N ARG A 19 7.19 -9.86 3.25
CA ARG A 19 7.02 -8.59 2.54
C ARG A 19 5.65 -8.04 2.88
N ARG A 20 5.59 -6.73 3.05
CA ARG A 20 4.32 -6.01 3.21
C ARG A 20 4.27 -4.90 2.21
N ASP A 21 3.30 -5.01 1.33
CA ASP A 21 3.04 -3.99 0.34
C ASP A 21 2.00 -2.99 0.83
N TRP A 22 2.09 -1.82 0.21
CA TRP A 22 1.21 -0.69 0.46
C TRP A 22 0.81 -0.03 -0.86
N CYS A 23 -0.45 0.34 -0.97
CA CYS A 23 -0.98 1.25 -1.97
C CYS A 23 -1.78 2.34 -1.27
N VAL A 24 -1.44 3.60 -1.48
CA VAL A 24 -2.16 4.74 -0.91
C VAL A 24 -2.84 5.50 -2.03
N ARG A 25 -4.15 5.74 -1.88
CA ARG A 25 -4.98 6.40 -2.89
C ARG A 25 -5.72 7.59 -2.29
N ASP A 26 -5.79 8.70 -3.02
CA ASP A 26 -6.65 9.82 -2.64
C ASP A 26 -8.13 9.43 -2.81
N CYS A 27 -8.96 9.71 -1.81
CA CYS A 27 -10.37 9.29 -1.84
C CYS A 27 -11.22 10.09 -2.85
N ASN A 28 -10.82 11.32 -3.17
CA ASN A 28 -11.57 12.21 -4.06
C ASN A 28 -11.22 11.92 -5.53
N THR A 29 -9.94 11.80 -5.86
CA THR A 29 -9.47 11.60 -7.24
C THR A 29 -9.30 10.13 -7.62
N ARG A 30 -9.22 9.24 -6.63
CA ARG A 30 -8.86 7.82 -6.79
C ARG A 30 -7.44 7.60 -7.33
N GLU A 31 -6.62 8.65 -7.42
CA GLU A 31 -5.24 8.54 -7.87
C GLU A 31 -4.35 7.88 -6.82
N THR A 32 -3.37 7.10 -7.28
CA THR A 32 -2.36 6.52 -6.41
C THR A 32 -1.32 7.57 -6.08
N VAL A 33 -1.21 7.94 -4.81
CA VAL A 33 -0.27 8.96 -4.33
C VAL A 33 1.05 8.35 -3.85
N ALA A 34 1.05 7.09 -3.42
CA ALA A 34 2.26 6.38 -3.00
C ALA A 34 2.12 4.85 -3.12
N ARG A 35 3.26 4.18 -3.35
CA ARG A 35 3.40 2.72 -3.29
C ARG A 35 4.68 2.36 -2.53
N ALA A 36 4.63 1.30 -1.72
CA ALA A 36 5.78 0.79 -0.97
C ALA A 36 5.76 -0.74 -0.88
N THR A 37 6.92 -1.33 -0.58
CA THR A 37 7.21 -2.77 -0.55
C THR A 37 8.10 -3.11 0.64
#